data_AF-A0AAU9TTD1-F1
#
_entry.id   AF-A0AAU9TTD1-F1
#
_cell.length_a   1.000
_cell.length_b   1.000
_cell.length_c   1.000
_cell.angle_alpha   90.00
_cell.angle_beta   90.00
_cell.angle_gamma   90.00
#
_symmetry.space_group_name_H-M   'P 1'
#
loop_
_entity.id
_entity.type
_entity.pdbx_description
1 polymer ?
#
loop_
_entity_poly.entity_id
_entity_poly.type
_entity_poly.pdbx_seq_one_letter_code
_entity_poly.pdbx_strand_id
1 'polypeptide(L)'
;MSPTVHKILMHGATVISHSILPIGQLSEEAAEARNKHFRLYRLNFSRKFDRVKCNKDIINRLLLSSDPLLSSNRKQPRKRSKTFCSETLSLLLPENEKEEIDTDNDDENDDESDFDD
;
A
#
# COMPACT_ATOMS: atom_id res chain seq x y z
N MET A 1 -10.58 27.19 -5.39
CA MET A 1 -10.33 25.73 -5.31
C MET A 1 -9.19 25.46 -4.34
N SER A 2 -9.19 24.31 -3.66
CA SER A 2 -8.03 23.90 -2.85
C SER A 2 -6.79 23.73 -3.72
N PRO A 3 -5.58 24.08 -3.23
CA PRO A 3 -4.33 23.82 -3.96
C PRO A 3 -4.16 22.36 -4.40
N THR A 4 -4.69 21.40 -3.63
CA THR A 4 -4.65 19.96 -3.99
C THR A 4 -5.48 19.67 -5.23
N VAL A 5 -6.73 20.11 -5.26
CA VAL A 5 -7.65 19.92 -6.39
C VAL A 5 -7.14 20.64 -7.64
N HIS A 6 -6.61 21.86 -7.48
CA HIS A 6 -6.01 22.60 -8.58
C HIS A 6 -4.81 21.86 -9.19
N LYS A 7 -3.89 21.32 -8.37
CA LYS A 7 -2.75 20.54 -8.86
C LYS A 7 -3.20 19.28 -9.60
N ILE A 8 -4.22 18.58 -9.11
CA ILE A 8 -4.74 17.36 -9.77
C ILE A 8 -5.34 17.71 -11.14
N LEU A 9 -6.24 18.69 -11.20
CA LEU A 9 -6.97 19.00 -12.43
C LEU A 9 -6.13 19.72 -13.48
N MET A 10 -5.27 20.66 -13.08
CA MET A 10 -4.49 21.48 -14.02
C MET A 10 -3.10 20.90 -14.31
N HIS A 11 -2.48 20.24 -13.34
CA HIS A 11 -1.09 19.77 -13.44
C HIS A 11 -0.98 18.23 -13.39
N GLY A 12 -2.07 17.49 -13.16
CA GLY A 12 -2.04 16.04 -13.03
C GLY A 12 -1.44 15.33 -14.24
N ALA A 13 -1.89 15.67 -15.45
CA ALA A 13 -1.37 15.09 -16.69
C ALA A 13 0.13 15.34 -16.87
N THR A 14 0.59 16.56 -16.56
CA THR A 14 2.02 16.89 -16.63
C THR A 14 2.86 16.14 -15.59
N VAL A 15 2.30 15.87 -14.41
CA VAL A 15 2.99 15.08 -13.39
C VAL A 15 3.07 13.61 -13.81
N ILE A 16 1.98 13.05 -14.34
CA ILE A 16 1.94 11.68 -14.86
C ILE A 16 2.99 11.50 -15.97
N SER A 17 3.05 12.43 -16.93
CA SER A 17 3.97 12.32 -18.09
C SER A 17 5.46 12.38 -17.71
N HIS A 18 5.82 13.04 -16.61
CA HIS A 18 7.20 13.17 -16.15
C HIS A 18 7.55 12.20 -15.01
N SER A 19 6.58 11.42 -14.51
CA SER A 19 6.81 10.44 -13.47
C SER A 19 7.50 9.19 -14.04
N ILE A 20 8.60 8.75 -13.42
CA ILE A 20 9.35 7.56 -13.83
C ILE A 20 8.61 6.27 -13.46
N LEU A 21 7.84 6.32 -12.38
CA LEU A 21 7.07 5.20 -11.83
C LEU A 21 5.60 5.60 -11.70
N PRO A 22 4.67 4.64 -11.73
CA PRO A 22 3.26 4.89 -11.45
C PRO A 22 3.09 5.65 -10.14
N ILE A 23 2.23 6.67 -10.13
CA ILE A 23 2.10 7.61 -9.00
C ILE A 23 1.77 6.89 -7.69
N GLY A 24 1.01 5.79 -7.72
CA GLY A 24 0.73 4.98 -6.54
C GLY A 24 1.97 4.36 -5.89
N GLN A 25 3.01 4.04 -6.67
CA GLN A 25 4.28 3.53 -6.14
C GLN A 25 5.15 4.62 -5.51
N LEU A 26 4.93 5.88 -5.91
CA LEU A 26 5.61 7.06 -5.35
C LEU A 26 4.88 7.64 -4.12
N SER A 27 3.82 6.97 -3.65
CA SER A 27 3.00 7.43 -2.52
C SER A 27 3.76 7.43 -1.19
N GLU A 28 3.49 8.45 -0.37
CA GLU A 28 4.02 8.57 1.01
C GLU A 28 3.30 7.64 2.00
N GLU A 29 2.10 7.16 1.66
CA GLU A 29 1.24 6.38 2.56
C GLU A 29 1.94 5.13 3.14
N ALA A 30 2.76 4.47 2.32
CA ALA A 30 3.51 3.29 2.77
C ALA A 30 4.54 3.66 3.86
N ALA A 31 5.21 4.81 3.73
CA ALA A 31 6.15 5.31 4.72
C ALA A 31 5.44 5.78 5.99
N GLU A 32 4.30 6.47 5.87
CA GLU A 32 3.50 6.90 7.02
C GLU A 32 2.94 5.72 7.81
N ALA A 33 2.48 4.67 7.14
CA ALA A 33 2.01 3.44 7.78
C ALA A 33 3.11 2.80 8.67
N ARG A 34 4.40 2.97 8.32
CA ARG A 34 5.52 2.50 9.15
C ARG A 34 5.62 3.21 10.50
N ASN A 35 5.05 4.40 10.66
CA ASN A 35 5.01 5.09 11.96
C ASN A 35 4.22 4.30 13.01
N LYS A 36 3.21 3.52 12.59
CA LYS A 36 2.49 2.59 13.49
C LYS A 36 3.43 1.52 14.04
N HIS A 37 4.26 0.93 13.19
CA HIS A 37 5.26 -0.05 13.59
C HIS A 37 6.34 0.55 14.48
N PHE A 38 6.77 1.79 14.21
CA PHE A 38 7.72 2.49 15.06
C PHE A 38 7.24 2.60 16.51
N ARG A 39 5.98 3.04 16.72
CA ARG A 39 5.36 3.13 18.05
C ARG A 39 5.26 1.76 18.72
N LEU A 40 4.85 0.73 17.96
CA LEU A 40 4.74 -0.65 18.43
C LEU A 40 6.10 -1.22 18.88
N TYR A 41 7.14 -1.04 18.07
CA TYR A 41 8.49 -1.53 18.34
C TYR A 41 9.11 -0.86 19.56
N ARG A 42 8.87 0.43 19.73
CA ARG A 42 9.29 1.15 20.94
C ARG A 42 8.61 0.62 22.19
N LEU A 43 7.31 0.28 22.13
CA LEU A 43 6.54 -0.17 23.30
C LEU A 43 6.91 -1.59 23.73
N ASN A 44 7.01 -2.52 22.77
CA ASN A 44 7.09 -3.96 23.01
C ASN A 44 8.47 -4.59 22.78
N PHE A 45 9.31 -3.99 21.94
CA PHE A 45 10.51 -4.67 21.40
C PHE A 45 11.81 -3.87 21.61
N SER A 46 11.81 -2.87 22.50
CA SER A 46 12.98 -2.04 22.78
C SER A 46 13.35 -2.00 24.26
N ARG A 47 14.65 -1.87 24.54
CA ARG A 47 15.17 -1.66 25.89
C ARG A 47 14.85 -0.24 26.37
N LYS A 48 14.21 -0.12 27.54
CA LYS A 48 13.70 1.18 28.08
C LYS A 48 14.64 1.87 29.07
N PHE A 49 15.83 1.33 29.31
CA PHE A 49 16.77 1.86 30.30
C PHE A 49 17.72 2.94 29.74
N ASP A 50 17.91 2.98 28.42
CA ASP A 50 18.77 3.96 27.75
C ASP A 50 18.17 4.31 26.39
N ARG A 51 18.16 5.60 26.06
CA ARG A 51 17.62 6.12 24.80
C ARG A 51 18.44 5.65 23.59
N VAL A 52 19.76 5.56 23.72
CA VAL A 52 20.62 5.13 22.61
C VAL A 52 20.35 3.67 22.27
N LYS A 53 20.29 2.82 23.30
CA LYS A 53 19.96 1.40 23.13
C LYS A 53 18.53 1.18 22.64
N CYS A 54 17.56 1.95 23.14
CA CYS A 54 16.17 1.95 22.66
C CYS A 54 16.11 2.20 21.14
N ASN A 55 16.74 3.28 20.67
CA ASN A 55 16.74 3.64 19.25
C ASN A 55 17.45 2.60 18.39
N LYS A 56 18.57 2.03 18.89
CA LYS A 56 19.28 0.95 18.20
C LYS A 56 18.38 -0.28 18.01
N ASP A 57 17.62 -0.67 19.03
CA ASP A 57 16.72 -1.83 18.95
C ASP A 57 15.59 -1.60 17.93
N ILE A 58 15.01 -0.39 17.92
CA ILE A 58 13.95 -0.03 16.98
C ILE A 58 14.49 -0.07 15.54
N ILE A 59 15.64 0.55 15.28
CA ILE A 59 16.26 0.56 13.93
C ILE A 59 16.58 -0.85 13.46
N ASN A 60 17.21 -1.67 14.30
CA ASN A 60 17.50 -3.06 13.96
C ASN A 60 16.24 -3.84 13.60
N ARG A 61 15.14 -3.64 14.36
CA ARG A 61 13.86 -4.29 14.09
C ARG A 61 13.23 -3.80 12.79
N LEU A 62 13.30 -2.49 12.52
CA LEU A 62 12.84 -1.91 11.25
C LEU A 62 13.59 -2.54 10.07
N LEU A 63 14.93 -2.61 10.15
CA LEU A 63 15.78 -3.21 9.10
C LEU A 63 15.43 -4.67 8.84
N LEU A 64 15.28 -5.48 9.90
CA LEU A 64 14.85 -6.87 9.76
C LEU A 64 13.46 -6.99 9.13
N SER A 65 12.55 -6.06 9.46
CA SER A 65 11.21 -6.09 8.89
C SER A 65 11.17 -5.66 7.42
N SER A 66 12.09 -4.80 6.98
CA SER A 66 12.21 -4.32 5.60
C SER A 66 13.16 -5.13 4.73
N ASP A 67 13.86 -6.12 5.30
CA ASP A 67 14.75 -7.01 4.55
C ASP A 67 13.97 -7.71 3.41
N PRO A 68 14.36 -7.54 2.13
CA PRO A 68 13.67 -8.13 0.99
C PRO A 68 13.60 -9.65 1.03
N LEU A 69 14.69 -10.31 1.44
CA LEU A 69 14.80 -11.77 1.47
C LEU A 69 13.89 -12.36 2.56
N LEU A 70 13.85 -11.71 3.73
CA LEU A 70 12.94 -12.13 4.79
C LEU A 70 11.49 -11.80 4.43
N SER A 71 11.25 -10.68 3.76
CA SER A 71 9.90 -10.23 3.40
C SER A 71 9.27 -11.09 2.32
N SER A 72 10.05 -11.56 1.33
CA SER A 72 9.56 -12.48 0.29
C SER A 72 9.15 -13.83 0.85
N ASN A 73 9.83 -14.31 1.90
CA ASN A 73 9.57 -15.62 2.50
C ASN A 73 8.50 -15.59 3.60
N ARG A 74 8.00 -14.41 3.99
CA ARG A 74 6.94 -14.27 5.00
C ARG A 74 5.58 -14.54 4.38
N LYS A 75 4.70 -15.21 5.12
CA LYS A 75 3.28 -15.33 4.77
C LYS A 75 2.66 -13.93 4.72
N GLN A 76 2.12 -13.56 3.56
CA GLN A 76 1.44 -12.28 3.36
C GLN A 76 -0.08 -12.49 3.41
N PRO A 77 -0.85 -11.58 4.03
CA PRO A 77 -2.30 -11.64 3.96
C PRO A 77 -2.77 -11.43 2.51
N ARG A 78 -3.83 -12.14 2.12
CA ARG A 78 -4.46 -11.94 0.81
C ARG A 78 -5.04 -10.54 0.72
N LYS A 79 -4.72 -9.82 -0.35
CA LYS A 79 -5.33 -8.51 -0.64
C LYS A 79 -6.67 -8.74 -1.32
N ARG A 80 -7.72 -8.07 -0.83
CA ARG A 80 -9.01 -7.99 -1.52
C ARG A 80 -8.94 -6.83 -2.52
N SER A 81 -9.27 -7.09 -3.78
CA SER A 81 -9.42 -6.05 -4.80
C SER A 81 -10.89 -5.74 -5.00
N LYS A 82 -11.21 -4.47 -5.21
CA LYS A 82 -12.52 -4.05 -5.72
C LYS A 82 -12.39 -3.78 -7.22
N THR A 83 -13.48 -3.91 -7.95
CA THR A 83 -13.55 -3.55 -9.37
C THR A 83 -13.49 -2.02 -9.53
N PHE A 84 -12.90 -1.56 -10.64
CA PHE A 84 -12.88 -0.14 -11.01
C PHE A 84 -14.19 0.27 -11.69
N CYS A 85 -14.53 1.56 -11.66
CA CYS A 85 -15.66 2.07 -12.45
C CYS A 85 -15.31 2.11 -13.95
N SER A 86 -16.34 2.09 -14.80
CA SER A 86 -16.20 2.04 -16.26
C SER A 86 -15.38 3.22 -16.82
N GLU A 87 -15.61 4.43 -16.30
CA GLU A 87 -14.87 5.63 -16.70
C GLU A 87 -13.37 5.50 -16.37
N THR A 88 -13.03 4.90 -15.24
CA THR A 88 -11.63 4.70 -14.84
C THR A 88 -10.95 3.67 -15.74
N LEU A 89 -11.65 2.59 -16.10
CA LEU A 89 -11.12 1.59 -17.04
C LEU A 89 -10.83 2.20 -18.42
N SER A 90 -11.73 3.06 -18.91
CA SER A 90 -11.52 3.76 -20.19
C SER A 90 -10.29 4.68 -20.22
N LEU A 91 -9.85 5.18 -19.05
CA LEU A 91 -8.67 6.04 -18.92
C LEU A 91 -7.37 5.25 -18.66
N LEU A 92 -7.47 4.02 -18.17
CA LEU A 92 -6.32 3.15 -17.84
C LEU A 92 -5.83 2.34 -19.04
N LEU A 93 -6.74 1.90 -19.92
CA LEU A 93 -6.43 1.00 -21.01
C LEU A 93 -5.93 1.75 -22.25
N PRO A 94 -4.88 1.25 -22.94
CA PRO A 94 -4.57 1.72 -24.29
C PRO A 94 -5.73 1.39 -25.25
N GLU A 95 -5.94 2.22 -26.27
CA GLU A 95 -7.13 2.15 -27.16
C GLU A 95 -7.33 0.80 -27.88
N ASN A 96 -6.35 -0.10 -27.83
CA ASN A 96 -6.32 -1.37 -28.55
C ASN A 96 -7.02 -2.55 -27.85
N GLU A 97 -7.49 -2.41 -26.59
CA GLU A 97 -8.07 -3.51 -25.80
C GLU A 97 -9.54 -3.26 -25.38
N LYS A 98 -10.29 -2.45 -26.14
CA LYS A 98 -11.71 -2.17 -25.87
C LYS A 98 -12.62 -3.33 -26.31
N GLU A 99 -12.34 -4.56 -25.87
CA GLU A 99 -13.30 -5.66 -25.97
C GLU A 99 -14.14 -5.74 -24.68
N GLU A 100 -15.43 -6.00 -24.87
CA GLU A 100 -16.51 -5.85 -23.89
C GLU A 100 -16.27 -6.69 -22.63
N ILE A 101 -16.21 -6.02 -21.46
CA ILE A 101 -16.23 -6.72 -20.16
C ILE A 101 -17.68 -6.71 -19.69
N ASP A 102 -18.38 -7.81 -19.94
CA ASP A 102 -19.67 -8.15 -19.31
C ASP A 102 -19.48 -8.23 -17.79
N THR A 103 -20.14 -7.34 -17.06
CA THR A 103 -20.22 -7.40 -15.60
C THR A 103 -21.41 -8.23 -15.17
N ASP A 104 -21.34 -9.54 -15.35
CA ASP A 104 -22.17 -10.49 -14.62
C ASP A 104 -21.24 -11.54 -14.00
N ASN A 105 -21.12 -11.51 -12.68
CA ASN A 105 -21.05 -12.69 -11.82
C ASN A 105 -21.06 -12.22 -10.36
N ASP A 106 -22.25 -12.39 -9.77
CA ASP A 106 -22.47 -12.54 -8.35
C ASP A 106 -21.54 -13.64 -7.80
N ASP A 107 -20.92 -13.38 -6.65
CA ASP A 107 -20.43 -14.43 -5.77
C ASP A 107 -20.62 -13.95 -4.32
N GLU A 108 -21.87 -14.01 -3.88
CA GLU A 108 -22.16 -14.42 -2.51
C GLU A 108 -21.57 -15.82 -2.31
N ASN A 109 -20.62 -15.98 -1.39
CA ASN A 109 -20.54 -17.15 -0.51
C ASN A 109 -19.60 -16.86 0.67
N ASP A 110 -20.17 -17.05 1.86
CA ASP A 110 -19.54 -17.10 3.16
C ASP A 110 -18.46 -18.18 3.25
N ASP A 111 -17.47 -17.97 4.13
CA ASP A 111 -16.88 -19.06 4.92
C ASP A 111 -16.27 -18.46 6.19
N GLU A 112 -17.06 -18.50 7.27
CA GLU A 112 -16.55 -18.65 8.63
C GLU A 112 -15.78 -19.97 8.72
N SER A 113 -14.56 -19.94 9.24
CA SER A 113 -14.08 -21.01 10.11
C SER A 113 -12.96 -20.51 11.02
N ASP A 114 -13.28 -20.52 12.31
CA ASP A 114 -12.33 -20.51 13.42
C ASP A 114 -11.31 -21.65 13.27
N PHE A 115 -10.05 -21.36 13.62
CA PHE A 115 -9.19 -22.36 14.25
C PHE A 115 -8.16 -21.69 15.17
N ASP A 116 -8.29 -22.01 16.45
CA ASP A 116 -7.37 -21.69 17.55
C ASP A 116 -5.98 -22.33 17.37
N ASP A 117 -4.93 -21.60 17.77
CA ASP A 117 -3.79 -22.10 18.58
C ASP A 117 -3.01 -20.92 19.19
#